data_AF-A0A950YP44-F1
#
_entry.id   AF-A0A950YP44-F1
#
_cell.length_a   1.000
_cell.length_b   1.000
_cell.length_c   1.000
_cell.angle_alpha   90.00
_cell.angle_beta   90.00
_cell.angle_gamma   90.00
#
_symmetry.space_group_name_H-M   'P 1'
#
loop_
_entity.id
_entity.type
_entity.pdbx_description
1 polymer ?
#
loop_
_entity_poly.entity_id
_entity_poly.type
_entity_poly.pdbx_seq_one_letter_code
_entity_poly.pdbx_strand_id
1 'polypeptide(L)'
;MRVPAKDLGVRVFADRLHGFALAFTPGGETFPADSGDGGRTWHVDGPVLHAPAAQGAAAVNQPGVAGPRFYFAWPAGFNTGLDVTTDAGASWWRASLPGWILSVTSNPTSTKSFNGLTAIVGGPTSDPNGRGASLWQYHTADGRRWRYLSSLSAIS
;
A
#
# COMPACT_ATOMS: atom_id res chain seq x y z
N MET A 1 -18.82 0.55 -8.43
CA MET A 1 -19.68 1.69 -8.00
C MET A 1 -18.94 2.99 -8.30
N ARG A 2 -19.57 4.02 -8.87
CA ARG A 2 -18.88 5.30 -9.14
C ARG A 2 -18.60 6.07 -7.84
N VAL A 3 -17.42 6.66 -7.73
CA VAL A 3 -17.00 7.47 -6.58
C VAL A 3 -16.91 8.94 -7.00
N PRO A 4 -17.55 9.88 -6.28
CA PRO A 4 -17.41 11.30 -6.57
C PRO A 4 -16.06 11.82 -6.08
N ALA A 5 -15.53 12.83 -6.77
CA ALA A 5 -14.19 13.35 -6.54
C ALA A 5 -13.91 13.85 -5.10
N LYS A 6 -14.96 14.30 -4.40
CA LYS A 6 -14.89 14.79 -3.00
C LYS A 6 -14.68 13.68 -1.97
N ASP A 7 -15.00 12.44 -2.33
CA ASP A 7 -14.89 11.28 -1.44
C ASP A 7 -13.55 10.56 -1.65
N LEU A 8 -12.69 11.08 -2.54
CA LEU A 8 -11.35 10.55 -2.81
C LEU A 8 -10.29 11.28 -2.01
N GLY A 9 -9.32 10.52 -1.49
CA GLY A 9 -8.08 11.07 -0.95
C GLY A 9 -7.05 11.40 -2.03
N VAL A 10 -5.78 11.18 -1.68
CA VAL A 10 -4.64 11.28 -2.60
C VAL A 10 -4.87 10.37 -3.81
N ARG A 11 -4.51 10.87 -4.99
CA ARG A 11 -4.62 10.16 -6.27
C ARG A 11 -3.22 9.95 -6.83
N VAL A 12 -2.88 8.70 -7.10
CA VAL A 12 -1.61 8.31 -7.71
C VAL A 12 -1.86 7.74 -9.08
N PHE A 13 -0.93 7.89 -10.01
CA PHE A 13 -1.11 7.50 -11.41
C PHE A 13 0.06 6.65 -11.89
N ALA A 14 -0.27 5.50 -12.50
CA ALA A 14 0.73 4.67 -13.16
C ALA A 14 1.17 5.29 -14.49
N ASP A 15 0.21 5.90 -15.19
CA ASP A 15 0.39 6.56 -16.47
C ASP A 15 -0.75 7.57 -16.73
N ARG A 16 -0.88 8.05 -17.96
CA ARG A 16 -1.87 9.05 -18.36
C ARG A 16 -3.34 8.60 -18.29
N LEU A 17 -3.59 7.29 -18.19
CA LEU A 17 -4.92 6.69 -18.15
C LEU A 17 -5.23 6.08 -16.79
N HIS A 18 -4.27 5.35 -16.21
CA HIS A 18 -4.49 4.50 -15.05
C HIS A 18 -4.16 5.22 -13.74
N GLY A 19 -5.19 5.46 -12.94
CA GLY A 19 -5.12 6.07 -11.62
C GLY A 19 -5.60 5.15 -10.51
N PHE A 20 -5.04 5.32 -9.32
CA PHE A 20 -5.47 4.66 -8.09
C PHE A 20 -5.62 5.68 -6.97
N ALA A 21 -6.64 5.49 -6.13
CA ALA A 21 -6.94 6.35 -4.99
C ALA A 21 -7.65 5.54 -3.89
N LEU A 22 -7.73 6.13 -2.71
CA LEU A 22 -8.58 5.63 -1.63
C LEU A 22 -9.86 6.46 -1.57
N ALA A 23 -11.00 5.78 -1.53
CA ALA A 23 -12.32 6.38 -1.37
C ALA A 23 -12.79 6.20 0.06
N PHE A 24 -13.28 7.28 0.67
CA PHE A 24 -13.76 7.30 2.05
C PHE A 24 -15.27 7.49 2.10
N THR A 25 -15.94 6.67 2.88
CA THR A 25 -17.38 6.83 3.13
C THR A 25 -17.61 7.76 4.34
N PRO A 26 -18.84 8.29 4.49
CA PRO A 26 -19.23 8.99 5.72
C PRO A 26 -19.13 8.13 6.99
N GLY A 27 -19.22 6.80 6.86
CA GLY A 27 -19.03 5.84 7.96
C GLY A 27 -17.56 5.62 8.34
N GLY A 28 -16.62 6.18 7.56
CA GLY A 28 -15.19 6.06 7.76
C GLY A 28 -14.58 4.79 7.15
N GLU A 29 -15.36 3.99 6.42
CA GLU A 29 -14.81 2.90 5.63
C GLU A 29 -13.94 3.42 4.50
N THR A 30 -12.87 2.69 4.21
CA THR A 30 -11.96 2.98 3.11
C THR A 30 -12.04 1.90 2.05
N PHE A 31 -12.22 2.29 0.80
CA PHE A 31 -12.26 1.43 -0.37
C PHE A 31 -11.16 1.79 -1.37
N PRO A 32 -10.63 0.82 -2.13
CA PRO A 32 -9.80 1.11 -3.27
C PRO A 32 -10.66 1.69 -4.38
N ALA A 33 -10.14 2.69 -5.09
CA ALA A 33 -10.79 3.22 -6.27
C ALA A 33 -9.80 3.34 -7.43
N ASP A 34 -10.23 2.93 -8.62
CA ASP A 34 -9.43 3.00 -9.84
C ASP A 34 -10.03 3.99 -10.84
N SER A 35 -9.17 4.42 -11.77
CA SER A 35 -9.56 5.20 -12.94
C SER A 35 -8.83 4.67 -14.16
N GLY A 36 -9.55 4.47 -15.26
CA GLY A 36 -8.98 4.09 -16.56
C GLY A 36 -9.00 5.23 -17.58
N ASP A 37 -9.37 6.45 -17.18
CA ASP A 37 -9.60 7.59 -18.09
C ASP A 37 -8.83 8.85 -17.71
N GLY A 38 -7.74 8.69 -16.96
CA GLY A 38 -6.87 9.78 -16.51
C GLY A 38 -7.46 10.54 -15.32
N GLY A 39 -8.27 9.88 -14.49
CA GLY A 39 -8.84 10.46 -13.29
C GLY A 39 -10.12 11.28 -13.50
N ARG A 40 -10.78 11.16 -14.67
CA ARG A 40 -12.05 11.84 -14.95
C ARG A 40 -13.22 11.12 -14.28
N THR A 41 -13.18 9.79 -14.28
CA THR A 41 -14.11 8.95 -13.54
C THR A 41 -13.35 7.97 -12.65
N TRP A 42 -13.98 7.64 -11.51
CA TRP A 42 -13.42 6.77 -10.49
C TRP A 42 -14.46 5.75 -10.06
N HIS A 43 -14.05 4.50 -9.88
CA HIS A 43 -14.93 3.43 -9.43
C HIS A 43 -14.28 2.67 -8.27
N VAL A 44 -15.11 2.19 -7.33
CA VAL A 44 -14.64 1.23 -6.32
C VAL A 44 -14.16 -0.03 -7.03
N ASP A 45 -12.93 -0.43 -6.70
CA ASP A 45 -12.14 -1.46 -7.38
C ASP A 45 -11.61 -2.51 -6.38
N GLY A 46 -12.51 -3.09 -5.58
CA GLY A 46 -12.15 -4.11 -4.59
C GLY A 46 -12.96 -4.06 -3.29
N PRO A 47 -12.49 -4.80 -2.27
CA PRO A 47 -13.16 -4.90 -0.97
C PRO A 47 -12.93 -3.65 -0.11
N VAL A 48 -13.62 -3.58 1.02
CA VAL A 48 -13.27 -2.65 2.10
C VAL A 48 -11.85 -2.93 2.57
N LEU A 49 -10.96 -1.93 2.52
CA LEU A 49 -9.61 -2.04 3.08
C LEU A 49 -9.58 -1.66 4.56
N HIS A 50 -10.40 -0.68 4.98
CA HIS A 50 -10.52 -0.32 6.38
C HIS A 50 -11.98 -0.16 6.79
N ALA A 51 -12.33 -0.73 7.95
CA ALA A 51 -13.62 -0.59 8.59
C ALA A 51 -13.42 -0.16 10.06
N PRO A 52 -13.79 1.07 10.45
CA PRO A 52 -13.61 1.57 11.82
C PRO A 52 -14.21 0.65 12.89
N ALA A 53 -15.38 0.08 12.61
CA ALA A 53 -16.08 -0.83 13.53
C ALA A 53 -15.30 -2.11 13.86
N ALA A 54 -14.41 -2.56 12.97
CA ALA A 54 -13.63 -3.78 13.14
C ALA A 54 -12.16 -3.51 13.52
N GLN A 55 -11.61 -2.36 13.11
CA GLN A 55 -10.17 -2.09 13.13
C GLN A 55 -9.80 -0.82 13.91
N GLY A 56 -10.79 -0.11 14.47
CA GLY A 56 -10.58 1.11 15.23
C GLY A 56 -9.91 2.21 14.38
N ALA A 57 -9.03 2.99 15.00
CA ALA A 57 -8.38 4.16 14.38
C ALA A 57 -7.31 3.81 13.32
N ALA A 58 -7.17 2.54 12.94
CA ALA A 58 -6.19 2.01 11.99
C ALA A 58 -6.49 2.39 10.52
N ALA A 59 -6.63 3.67 10.22
CA ALA A 59 -7.05 4.14 8.89
C ALA A 59 -5.99 3.82 7.82
N VAL A 60 -6.41 3.13 6.75
CA VAL A 60 -5.62 2.98 5.52
C VAL A 60 -5.75 4.28 4.74
N ASN A 61 -4.65 5.01 4.53
CA ASN A 61 -4.70 6.37 3.97
C ASN A 61 -3.57 6.70 2.98
N GLN A 62 -2.61 5.80 2.79
CA GLN A 62 -1.56 5.96 1.79
C GLN A 62 -1.84 5.07 0.59
N PRO A 63 -2.15 5.64 -0.59
CA PRO A 63 -2.19 4.92 -1.84
C PRO A 63 -0.82 4.89 -2.52
N GLY A 64 -0.54 3.82 -3.24
CA GLY A 64 0.64 3.70 -4.08
C GLY A 64 0.36 2.89 -5.33
N VAL A 65 1.18 3.14 -6.36
CA VAL A 65 1.07 2.48 -7.66
C VAL A 65 2.43 2.00 -8.15
N ALA A 66 2.42 0.79 -8.68
CA ALA A 66 3.58 0.08 -9.22
C ALA A 66 3.47 -0.12 -10.73
N GLY A 67 2.26 -0.04 -11.27
CA GLY A 67 1.96 -0.13 -12.69
C GLY A 67 0.44 -0.07 -12.93
N PRO A 68 -0.02 -0.14 -14.20
CA PRO A 68 -1.43 0.03 -14.57
C PRO A 68 -2.43 -0.94 -13.94
N ARG A 69 -1.95 -2.01 -13.29
CA ARG A 69 -2.77 -3.02 -12.61
C ARG A 69 -2.27 -3.34 -11.20
N PHE A 70 -1.22 -2.65 -10.76
CA PHE A 70 -0.53 -2.99 -9.53
C PHE A 70 -0.67 -1.81 -8.57
N TYR A 71 -1.58 -1.96 -7.61
CA TYR A 71 -1.91 -0.95 -6.62
C TYR A 71 -1.63 -1.49 -5.23
N PHE A 72 -1.33 -0.59 -4.31
CA PHE A 72 -1.12 -0.94 -2.92
C PHE A 72 -1.58 0.19 -2.02
N ALA A 73 -1.99 -0.17 -0.82
CA ALA A 73 -2.41 0.79 0.17
C ALA A 73 -1.96 0.37 1.57
N TRP A 74 -1.56 1.34 2.38
CA TRP A 74 -1.16 1.10 3.75
C TRP A 74 -1.59 2.25 4.65
N PRO A 75 -1.68 2.02 5.97
CA PRO A 75 -1.83 3.08 6.94
C PRO A 75 -0.48 3.79 7.13
N ALA A 76 -0.41 5.10 6.90
CA ALA A 76 0.68 5.89 7.47
C ALA A 76 0.49 5.95 8.99
N GLY A 77 1.48 5.44 9.75
CA GLY A 77 1.45 5.46 11.21
C GLY A 77 1.65 4.06 11.82
N PHE A 78 1.36 3.95 13.11
CA PHE A 78 1.67 2.80 13.99
C PHE A 78 0.86 1.51 13.68
N ASN A 79 0.80 1.07 12.42
CA ASN A 79 0.10 -0.14 12.02
C ASN A 79 0.91 -0.94 10.98
N THR A 80 0.56 -2.21 10.82
CA THR A 80 1.34 -3.28 10.21
C THR A 80 0.74 -3.80 8.89
N GLY A 81 -0.49 -3.42 8.55
CA GLY A 81 -1.21 -3.94 7.39
C GLY A 81 -0.82 -3.25 6.08
N LEU A 82 -0.56 -4.02 5.04
CA LEU A 82 -0.35 -3.54 3.67
C LEU A 82 -1.22 -4.34 2.71
N ASP A 83 -2.14 -3.65 2.06
CA ASP A 83 -3.02 -4.21 1.04
C ASP A 83 -2.39 -4.06 -0.33
N VAL A 84 -2.46 -5.10 -1.14
CA VAL A 84 -1.89 -5.13 -2.48
C VAL A 84 -2.85 -5.83 -3.44
N THR A 85 -2.99 -5.26 -4.64
CA THR A 85 -3.55 -5.93 -5.81
C THR A 85 -2.54 -5.86 -6.94
N THR A 86 -2.50 -6.90 -7.77
CA THR A 86 -1.66 -6.99 -8.96
C THR A 86 -2.48 -7.20 -10.23
N ASP A 87 -3.81 -7.17 -10.11
CA ASP A 87 -4.76 -7.48 -11.16
C ASP A 87 -5.83 -6.40 -11.34
N ALA A 88 -5.51 -5.15 -10.98
CA ALA A 88 -6.44 -4.01 -10.99
C ALA A 88 -7.71 -4.33 -10.19
N GLY A 89 -7.51 -4.64 -8.91
CA GLY A 89 -8.56 -4.71 -7.91
C GLY A 89 -9.43 -5.96 -7.90
N ALA A 90 -9.29 -6.84 -8.90
CA ALA A 90 -10.03 -8.10 -8.97
C ALA A 90 -9.73 -9.01 -7.76
N SER A 91 -8.48 -8.99 -7.29
CA SER A 91 -8.06 -9.69 -6.08
C SER A 91 -7.16 -8.80 -5.22
N TRP A 92 -7.38 -8.86 -3.90
CA TRP A 92 -6.59 -8.14 -2.90
C TRP A 92 -5.99 -9.09 -1.88
N TRP A 93 -4.76 -8.82 -1.47
CA TRP A 93 -4.07 -9.53 -0.41
C TRP A 93 -3.58 -8.54 0.63
N ARG A 94 -3.69 -8.93 1.90
CA ARG A 94 -3.12 -8.17 3.00
C ARG A 94 -1.89 -8.90 3.55
N ALA A 95 -0.78 -8.18 3.61
CA ALA A 95 0.38 -8.57 4.41
C ALA A 95 0.31 -7.88 5.77
N SER A 96 0.61 -8.62 6.84
CA SER A 96 0.84 -8.07 8.17
C SER A 96 2.34 -8.12 8.46
N LEU A 97 3.00 -6.97 8.42
CA LEU A 97 4.43 -6.83 8.69
C LEU A 97 4.69 -6.76 10.21
N PRO A 98 5.90 -7.10 10.70
CA PRO A 98 6.12 -7.27 12.13
C PRO A 98 6.20 -5.95 12.92
N GLY A 99 6.16 -4.81 12.25
CA GLY A 99 6.19 -3.48 12.88
C GLY A 99 5.45 -2.44 12.03
N TRP A 100 5.44 -1.21 12.53
CA TRP A 100 4.90 -0.05 11.82
C TRP A 100 5.53 0.16 10.44
N ILE A 101 4.67 0.29 9.42
CA ILE A 101 5.07 0.56 8.06
C ILE A 101 5.35 2.06 7.91
N LEU A 102 6.60 2.40 7.63
CA LEU A 102 7.04 3.79 7.43
C LEU A 102 6.86 4.22 5.98
N SER A 103 7.17 3.34 5.04
CA SER A 103 7.00 3.59 3.62
C SER A 103 6.88 2.30 2.83
N VAL A 104 6.22 2.39 1.68
CA VAL A 104 6.19 1.35 0.67
C VAL A 104 6.52 1.98 -0.67
N THR A 105 7.53 1.45 -1.35
CA THR A 105 7.99 1.96 -2.65
C THR A 105 7.89 0.88 -3.71
N SER A 106 7.43 1.27 -4.89
CA SER A 106 7.59 0.46 -6.08
C SER A 106 9.06 0.51 -6.53
N ASN A 107 9.63 -0.65 -6.89
CA ASN A 107 10.96 -0.72 -7.47
C ASN A 107 10.83 -0.88 -8.99
N PRO A 108 10.78 0.22 -9.77
CA PRO A 108 10.88 0.11 -11.21
C PRO A 108 12.28 -0.37 -11.58
N THR A 109 12.39 -1.37 -12.46
CA THR A 109 13.68 -1.59 -13.14
C THR A 109 13.78 -0.64 -14.33
N SER A 110 15.01 -0.30 -14.71
CA SER A 110 15.31 0.54 -15.88
C SER A 110 14.77 -0.02 -17.21
N THR A 111 14.26 -1.26 -17.22
CA THR A 111 13.78 -1.96 -18.41
C THR A 111 12.37 -2.55 -18.20
N LYS A 112 11.36 -1.68 -18.22
CA LYS A 112 9.92 -1.99 -18.43
C LYS A 112 9.23 -3.00 -17.51
N SER A 113 9.93 -3.61 -16.55
CA SER A 113 9.34 -4.62 -15.65
C SER A 113 9.45 -4.14 -14.21
N PHE A 114 8.30 -4.00 -13.56
CA PHE A 114 8.23 -3.79 -12.13
C PHE A 114 8.90 -4.98 -11.40
N ASN A 115 9.81 -4.71 -10.46
CA ASN A 115 10.54 -5.75 -9.72
C ASN A 115 10.06 -5.88 -8.28
N GLY A 116 8.79 -5.56 -8.02
CA GLY A 116 8.21 -5.72 -6.70
C GLY A 116 8.10 -4.44 -5.88
N LEU A 117 7.46 -4.59 -4.72
CA LEU A 117 7.39 -3.56 -3.69
C LEU A 117 8.47 -3.80 -2.66
N THR A 118 9.04 -2.72 -2.14
CA THR A 118 9.81 -2.73 -0.89
C THR A 118 9.03 -1.96 0.17
N ALA A 119 8.85 -2.57 1.35
CA ALA A 119 8.33 -1.91 2.53
C ALA A 119 9.46 -1.66 3.52
N ILE A 120 9.51 -0.43 4.06
CA ILE A 120 10.38 -0.07 5.19
C ILE A 120 9.52 -0.11 6.45
N VAL A 121 9.94 -0.95 7.38
CA VAL A 121 9.21 -1.27 8.61
C VAL A 121 10.10 -0.90 9.78
N GLY A 122 9.64 -0.16 10.78
CA GLY A 122 10.46 -0.05 11.99
C GLY A 122 10.42 -1.36 12.77
N GLY A 123 11.59 -1.90 13.10
CA GLY A 123 11.74 -3.21 13.73
C GLY A 123 11.06 -3.25 15.10
N PRO A 124 10.24 -4.27 15.40
CA PRO A 124 9.62 -4.43 16.72
C PRO A 124 10.64 -4.84 17.80
N THR A 125 11.80 -5.34 17.36
CA THR A 125 12.91 -5.81 18.19
C THR A 125 14.22 -5.36 17.56
N SER A 126 15.33 -5.66 18.24
CA SER A 126 16.63 -5.68 17.58
C SER A 126 16.60 -6.57 16.33
N ASP A 127 17.43 -6.24 15.33
CA ASP A 127 17.52 -7.03 14.10
C ASP A 127 17.90 -8.50 14.38
N PRO A 128 17.85 -9.42 13.39
CA PRO A 128 18.26 -10.81 13.60
C PRO A 128 19.69 -10.98 14.17
N ASN A 129 20.52 -9.92 14.17
CA ASN A 129 21.86 -9.89 14.72
C ASN A 129 21.94 -9.17 16.09
N GLY A 130 20.81 -8.85 16.72
CA GLY A 130 20.75 -8.26 18.06
C GLY A 130 21.05 -6.76 18.14
N ARG A 131 21.14 -6.03 17.01
CA ARG A 131 21.39 -4.57 17.01
C ARG A 131 20.08 -3.82 17.28
N GLY A 132 20.10 -2.82 18.18
CA GLY A 132 18.94 -2.03 18.62
C GLY A 132 18.13 -1.36 17.50
N ALA A 133 17.03 -0.68 17.85
CA ALA A 133 15.98 -0.13 16.96
C ALA A 133 16.43 0.03 15.49
N SER A 134 16.08 -0.95 14.66
CA SER A 134 16.56 -1.07 13.27
C SER A 134 15.37 -0.92 12.32
N LEU A 135 15.60 -0.31 11.15
CA LEU A 135 14.59 -0.33 10.09
C LEU A 135 14.74 -1.64 9.33
N TRP A 136 13.68 -2.39 9.15
CA TRP A 136 13.67 -3.65 8.42
C TRP A 136 13.11 -3.42 7.03
N GLN A 137 13.77 -4.01 6.04
CA GLN A 137 13.33 -3.99 4.66
C GLN A 137 12.64 -5.31 4.33
N TYR A 138 11.42 -5.22 3.81
CA TYR A 138 10.68 -6.36 3.27
C TYR A 138 10.43 -6.15 1.79
N HIS A 139 10.43 -7.24 1.02
CA HIS A 139 10.21 -7.21 -0.43
C HIS A 139 9.19 -8.25 -0.86
N THR A 140 8.38 -7.90 -1.86
CA THR A 140 7.54 -8.85 -2.59
C THR A 140 7.66 -8.60 -4.08
N ALA A 141 7.74 -9.66 -4.88
CA ALA A 141 7.67 -9.55 -6.33
C ALA A 141 6.22 -9.66 -6.87
N ASP A 142 5.33 -10.28 -6.09
CA ASP A 142 3.99 -10.69 -6.52
C ASP A 142 2.85 -10.08 -5.68
N GLY A 143 3.17 -9.22 -4.71
CA GLY A 143 2.20 -8.61 -3.80
C GLY A 143 1.73 -9.53 -2.66
N ARG A 144 2.00 -10.83 -2.75
CA ARG A 144 1.47 -11.87 -1.84
C ARG A 144 2.52 -12.38 -0.87
N ARG A 145 3.72 -12.66 -1.39
CA ARG A 145 4.80 -13.27 -0.63
C ARG A 145 5.83 -12.21 -0.29
N TRP A 146 5.93 -11.91 0.99
CA TRP A 146 6.85 -10.92 1.52
C TRP A 146 8.03 -11.62 2.19
N ARG A 147 9.24 -11.20 1.84
CA ARG A 147 10.48 -11.70 2.43
C ARG A 147 11.23 -10.56 3.11
N TYR A 148 11.81 -10.85 4.26
CA TYR A 148 12.81 -9.97 4.86
C TYR A 148 14.03 -9.91 3.94
N LEU A 149 14.58 -8.72 3.74
CA LEU A 149 15.80 -8.50 2.97
C LEU A 149 16.97 -8.20 3.90
N SER A 150 16.84 -7.18 4.73
CA SER A 150 17.93 -6.65 5.55
C SER A 150 17.41 -5.73 6.66
N SER A 151 18.29 -5.42 7.61
CA SER A 151 18.14 -4.31 8.55
C SER A 151 19.02 -3.14 8.12
N LEU A 152 18.48 -1.93 8.22
CA LEU A 152 19.24 -0.69 8.19
C LEU A 152 19.49 -0.27 9.63
N SER A 153 20.76 -0.01 9.94
CA SER A 153 21.11 0.66 11.19
C SER A 153 20.75 2.14 11.06
N ALA A 154 20.13 2.73 12.08
CA ALA A 154 20.05 4.18 12.15
C ALA A 154 21.48 4.74 12.14
N ILE A 155 21.77 5.68 11.23
CA ILE A 155 23.03 6.43 11.28
C ILE A 155 22.91 7.32 12.52
N SER A 156 23.77 7.09 13.52
CA SER A 156 23.89 7.93 14.72
C SER A 156 24.71 9.18 14.44
#